data_AF-A0A2T0LV14-F1
#
_entry.id   AF-A0A2T0LV14-F1
#
_cell.length_a   1.000
_cell.length_b   1.000
_cell.length_c   1.000
_cell.angle_alpha   90.00
_cell.angle_beta   90.00
_cell.angle_gamma   90.00
#
_symmetry.space_group_name_H-M   'P 1'
#
loop_
_entity.id
_entity.type
_entity.pdbx_description
1 polymer ?
#
loop_
_entity_poly.entity_id
_entity_poly.type
_entity_poly.pdbx_seq_one_letter_code
_entity_poly.pdbx_strand_id
1 'polypeptide(L)'
;MTVAEIDFDGAAQGSPHRRFNQAPRLEPMVELEWSRAIELPRSAISATEPAGLRYAWVHRAPEQRVLDLYHAALASDDPVPSPWWLRALARGELESRTDAFRVEDRVHRLLSSRPGWEFVPWAADGESGYWEFMPSEGGRAGYRIPTTVLHTDRHQGWIDVLPAHHSSAPQPIAVAGLAGLRARLGEFEAVR
;
A
#
# COMPACT_ATOMS: atom_id res chain seq x y z
N MET A 1 -77.82 -27.52 -11.72
CA MET A 1 -78.06 -26.42 -10.76
C MET A 1 -78.26 -27.06 -9.39
N THR A 2 -77.57 -26.77 -8.29
CA THR A 2 -76.44 -25.91 -7.87
C THR A 2 -76.24 -26.36 -6.39
N VAL A 3 -75.11 -26.96 -5.97
CA VAL A 3 -74.03 -26.40 -5.11
C VAL A 3 -74.53 -25.34 -4.09
N ALA A 4 -74.24 -25.28 -2.78
CA ALA A 4 -73.37 -25.94 -1.79
C ALA A 4 -73.84 -25.54 -0.36
N GLU A 5 -73.35 -26.20 0.70
CA GLU A 5 -72.69 -25.64 1.91
C GLU A 5 -72.45 -26.73 2.98
N ILE A 6 -71.19 -26.99 3.38
CA ILE A 6 -70.57 -26.72 4.72
C ILE A 6 -70.77 -27.94 5.69
N ASP A 7 -69.82 -28.53 6.43
CA ASP A 7 -68.46 -28.16 6.88
C ASP A 7 -67.68 -29.38 7.46
N PHE A 8 -66.38 -29.19 7.73
CA PHE A 8 -65.44 -29.85 8.68
C PHE A 8 -65.43 -31.41 8.77
N ASP A 9 -64.32 -32.13 8.77
CA ASP A 9 -63.04 -31.91 9.44
C ASP A 9 -62.07 -32.99 8.91
N GLY A 10 -60.79 -32.68 8.74
CA GLY A 10 -59.85 -33.62 8.11
C GLY A 10 -58.42 -33.20 8.31
N ALA A 11 -57.89 -33.53 9.48
CA ALA A 11 -56.51 -33.32 9.84
C ALA A 11 -55.52 -34.01 8.89
N ALA A 12 -54.35 -33.39 8.83
CA ALA A 12 -53.03 -33.97 8.60
C ALA A 12 -52.40 -33.88 7.19
N GLN A 13 -51.43 -32.95 7.15
CA GLN A 13 -50.04 -33.17 6.76
C GLN A 13 -49.70 -33.16 5.26
N GLY A 14 -48.89 -32.16 4.88
CA GLY A 14 -47.94 -32.32 3.78
C GLY A 14 -47.63 -31.05 3.04
N SER A 15 -46.77 -30.19 3.59
CA SER A 15 -45.86 -29.38 2.78
C SER A 15 -44.68 -28.91 3.63
N PRO A 16 -43.47 -29.47 3.45
CA PRO A 16 -42.30 -29.00 4.14
C PRO A 16 -41.89 -27.69 3.47
N HIS A 17 -42.34 -26.56 4.00
CA HIS A 17 -41.56 -25.34 3.87
C HIS A 17 -40.29 -25.55 4.70
N ARG A 18 -39.35 -26.31 4.12
CA ARG A 18 -37.96 -26.32 4.53
C ARG A 18 -37.48 -24.89 4.27
N ARG A 19 -37.70 -24.00 5.25
CA ARG A 19 -37.04 -22.71 5.28
C ARG A 19 -35.56 -23.05 5.19
N PHE A 20 -34.94 -22.71 4.07
CA PHE A 20 -33.50 -22.66 3.95
C PHE A 20 -33.03 -21.57 4.91
N ASN A 21 -33.01 -21.89 6.20
CA ASN A 21 -32.50 -21.04 7.27
C ASN A 21 -30.99 -21.22 7.40
N GLN A 22 -30.33 -21.59 6.30
CA GLN A 22 -28.89 -21.65 6.25
C GLN A 22 -28.46 -20.24 5.87
N ALA A 23 -28.18 -19.44 6.89
CA ALA A 23 -27.48 -18.18 6.70
C ALA A 23 -26.27 -18.44 5.79
N PRO A 24 -26.02 -17.60 4.78
CA PRO A 24 -24.89 -17.79 3.87
C PRO A 24 -23.62 -17.96 4.70
N ARG A 25 -22.89 -19.05 4.45
CA ARG A 25 -21.56 -19.24 5.04
C ARG A 25 -20.63 -18.27 4.34
N LEU A 26 -20.15 -17.29 5.10
CA LEU A 26 -19.08 -16.41 4.64
C LEU A 26 -17.78 -17.22 4.66
N GLU A 27 -17.22 -17.50 3.49
CA GLU A 27 -15.87 -18.01 3.38
C GLU A 27 -14.89 -16.84 3.51
N PRO A 28 -13.84 -16.96 4.34
CA PRO A 28 -12.79 -15.96 4.40
C PRO A 28 -12.13 -15.83 3.03
N MET A 29 -12.27 -14.65 2.41
CA MET A 29 -11.56 -14.32 1.19
C MET A 29 -10.21 -13.71 1.58
N VAL A 30 -9.12 -14.39 1.27
CA VAL A 30 -7.76 -13.96 1.59
C VAL A 30 -7.47 -12.58 0.98
N GLU A 31 -8.03 -12.28 -0.19
CA GLU A 31 -7.90 -10.99 -0.86
C GLU A 31 -8.54 -9.86 -0.04
N LEU A 32 -9.70 -10.13 0.58
CA LEU A 32 -10.38 -9.15 1.43
C LEU A 32 -9.63 -8.96 2.76
N GLU A 33 -9.09 -10.04 3.32
CA GLU A 33 -8.25 -9.97 4.52
C GLU A 33 -6.99 -9.15 4.23
N TRP A 34 -6.35 -9.38 3.08
CA TRP A 34 -5.19 -8.61 2.64
C TRP A 34 -5.52 -7.14 2.42
N SER A 35 -6.61 -6.83 1.70
CA SER A 35 -7.06 -5.46 1.46
C SER A 35 -7.25 -4.68 2.76
N ARG A 36 -7.88 -5.30 3.77
CA ARG A 36 -8.02 -4.71 5.11
C ARG A 36 -6.69 -4.60 5.87
N ALA A 37 -5.77 -5.52 5.62
CA ALA A 37 -4.48 -5.54 6.30
C ALA A 37 -3.60 -4.35 5.91
N ILE A 38 -3.68 -3.91 4.65
CA ILE A 38 -2.92 -2.78 4.10
C ILE A 38 -3.64 -1.43 4.19
N GLU A 39 -4.94 -1.43 4.49
CA GLU A 39 -5.74 -0.21 4.57
C GLU A 39 -5.20 0.78 5.61
N LEU A 40 -5.02 2.04 5.18
CA LEU A 40 -4.60 3.13 6.04
C LEU A 40 -5.81 3.92 6.56
N PRO A 41 -5.80 4.37 7.82
CA PRO A 41 -6.84 5.26 8.32
C PRO A 41 -6.77 6.61 7.58
N ARG A 42 -7.91 7.28 7.43
CA ARG A 42 -7.98 8.61 6.77
C ARG A 42 -7.03 9.65 7.38
N SER A 43 -6.69 9.53 8.67
CA SER A 43 -5.72 10.41 9.33
C SER A 43 -4.30 10.30 8.76
N ALA A 44 -3.95 9.20 8.10
CA ALA A 44 -2.65 8.99 7.46
C ALA A 44 -2.38 10.01 6.33
N ILE A 45 -3.44 10.59 5.75
CA ILE A 45 -3.37 11.64 4.71
C ILE A 45 -2.63 12.89 5.22
N SER A 46 -2.62 13.13 6.53
CA SER A 46 -1.94 14.28 7.16
C SER A 46 -0.55 13.92 7.70
N ALA A 47 -0.02 12.73 7.40
CA ALA A 47 1.31 12.33 7.87
C ALA A 47 2.40 13.18 7.19
N THR A 48 3.26 13.77 8.00
CA THR A 48 4.41 14.57 7.55
C THR A 48 5.71 13.76 7.51
N GLU A 49 5.68 12.50 7.95
CA GLU A 49 6.82 11.58 7.97
C GLU A 49 6.36 10.12 7.81
N PRO A 50 7.25 9.20 7.36
CA PRO A 50 6.90 7.79 7.15
C PRO A 50 6.32 7.09 8.38
N ALA A 51 6.80 7.41 9.58
CA ALA A 51 6.28 6.83 10.81
C ALA A 51 4.78 7.12 11.00
N GLY A 52 4.30 8.26 10.51
CA GLY A 52 2.89 8.64 10.49
C GLY A 52 2.01 7.81 9.55
N LEU A 53 2.59 6.96 8.69
CA LEU A 53 1.85 6.01 7.84
C LEU A 53 1.76 4.60 8.46
N ARG A 54 2.48 4.32 9.56
CA ARG A 54 2.62 2.95 10.11
C ARG A 54 1.45 2.52 10.98
N TYR A 55 0.22 2.71 10.49
CA TYR A 55 -1.01 2.42 11.22
C TYR A 55 -1.78 1.21 10.72
N ALA A 56 -1.60 0.81 9.45
CA ALA A 56 -2.19 -0.40 8.92
C ALA A 56 -1.78 -1.65 9.73
N TRP A 57 -2.56 -2.73 9.64
CA TRP A 57 -2.28 -3.96 10.38
C TRP A 57 -0.91 -4.53 10.01
N VAL A 58 -0.52 -4.48 8.72
CA VAL A 58 0.78 -4.96 8.23
C VAL A 58 1.98 -4.28 8.92
N HIS A 59 1.81 -3.07 9.45
CA HIS A 59 2.86 -2.34 10.14
C HIS A 59 3.02 -2.77 11.61
N ARG A 60 1.97 -3.31 12.23
CA ARG A 60 1.87 -3.48 13.69
C ARG A 60 1.74 -4.94 14.13
N ALA A 61 1.20 -5.79 13.28
CA ALA A 61 1.04 -7.22 13.57
C ALA A 61 2.40 -7.93 13.69
N PRO A 62 2.47 -9.11 14.32
CA PRO A 62 3.69 -9.91 14.30
C PRO A 62 4.19 -10.16 12.88
N GLU A 63 5.47 -9.93 12.62
CA GLU A 63 6.05 -9.98 11.28
C GLU A 63 5.78 -11.30 10.54
N GLN A 64 5.93 -12.43 11.24
CA GLN A 64 5.61 -13.74 10.67
C GLN A 64 4.15 -13.85 10.20
N ARG A 65 3.20 -13.29 10.95
CA ARG A 65 1.78 -13.30 10.57
C ARG A 65 1.52 -12.47 9.32
N VAL A 66 2.25 -11.38 9.15
CA VAL A 66 2.17 -10.55 7.93
C VAL A 66 2.71 -11.33 6.73
N LEU A 67 3.84 -12.02 6.88
CA LEU A 67 4.43 -12.84 5.82
C LEU A 67 3.52 -14.01 5.44
N ASP A 68 2.95 -14.72 6.44
CA ASP A 68 2.03 -15.83 6.20
C ASP A 68 0.81 -15.37 5.38
N LEU A 69 0.20 -14.23 5.76
CA LEU A 69 -0.95 -13.67 5.06
C LEU A 69 -0.56 -13.16 3.65
N TYR A 70 0.61 -12.52 3.52
CA TYR A 70 1.11 -12.05 2.24
C TYR A 70 1.33 -13.20 1.25
N HIS A 71 1.95 -14.30 1.70
CA HIS A 71 2.15 -15.49 0.87
C HIS A 71 0.83 -16.16 0.50
N ALA A 72 -0.14 -16.18 1.41
CA ALA A 72 -1.48 -16.66 1.08
C ALA A 72 -2.16 -15.79 0.02
N ALA A 73 -2.02 -14.46 0.10
CA ALA A 73 -2.58 -13.53 -0.88
C ALA A 73 -1.91 -13.64 -2.25
N LEU A 74 -0.61 -13.93 -2.30
CA LEU A 74 0.13 -14.18 -3.55
C LEU A 74 -0.29 -15.47 -4.27
N ALA A 75 -1.02 -16.38 -3.63
CA ALA A 75 -1.51 -17.59 -4.29
C ALA A 75 -2.61 -17.31 -5.32
N SER A 76 -3.18 -16.09 -5.32
CA SER A 76 -4.10 -15.61 -6.34
C SER A 76 -3.33 -15.09 -7.56
N ASP A 77 -3.87 -15.25 -8.79
CA ASP A 77 -3.17 -14.91 -10.05
C ASP A 77 -2.90 -13.41 -10.26
N ASP A 78 -3.44 -12.54 -9.40
CA ASP A 78 -3.31 -11.08 -9.51
C ASP A 78 -2.20 -10.53 -8.60
N PRO A 79 -1.41 -9.54 -9.07
CA PRO A 79 -0.42 -8.87 -8.23
C PRO A 79 -1.10 -8.13 -7.09
N VAL A 80 -0.64 -8.41 -5.87
CA VAL A 80 -1.25 -7.86 -4.66
C VAL A 80 -0.52 -6.58 -4.23
N PRO A 81 -1.21 -5.44 -4.07
CA PRO A 81 -0.62 -4.21 -3.56
C PRO A 81 0.06 -4.46 -2.22
N SER A 82 1.31 -4.07 -2.12
CA SER A 82 2.15 -4.39 -0.97
C SER A 82 3.21 -3.30 -0.74
N PRO A 83 3.71 -3.15 0.49
CA PRO A 83 4.86 -2.29 0.72
C PRO A 83 6.12 -2.87 0.08
N TRP A 84 7.01 -1.99 -0.41
CA TRP A 84 8.32 -2.39 -0.97
C TRP A 84 9.08 -3.33 -0.01
N TRP A 85 9.03 -2.99 1.29
CA TRP A 85 9.75 -3.72 2.31
C TRP A 85 9.22 -5.12 2.51
N LEU A 86 7.92 -5.33 2.35
CA LEU A 86 7.33 -6.65 2.53
C LEU A 86 7.73 -7.59 1.39
N ARG A 87 7.77 -7.07 0.16
CA ARG A 87 8.27 -7.82 -0.99
C ARG A 87 9.74 -8.19 -0.81
N ALA A 88 10.56 -7.27 -0.33
CA ALA A 88 11.96 -7.53 -0.04
C ALA A 88 12.15 -8.53 1.13
N LEU A 89 11.33 -8.46 2.19
CA LEU A 89 11.33 -9.45 3.29
C LEU A 89 10.94 -10.84 2.80
N ALA A 90 9.88 -10.96 2.01
CA ALA A 90 9.41 -12.24 1.48
C ALA A 90 10.45 -12.93 0.58
N ARG A 91 11.32 -12.15 -0.08
CA ARG A 91 12.46 -12.66 -0.85
C ARG A 91 13.73 -12.91 -0.02
N GLY A 92 13.72 -12.57 1.27
CA GLY A 92 14.88 -12.69 2.15
C GLY A 92 15.97 -11.66 1.89
N GLU A 93 15.65 -10.54 1.24
CA GLU A 93 16.59 -9.46 0.92
C GLU A 93 16.68 -8.40 2.04
N LEU A 94 15.68 -8.38 2.92
CA LEU A 94 15.70 -7.65 4.19
C LEU A 94 15.66 -8.65 5.35
N GLU A 95 16.32 -8.30 6.45
CA GLU A 95 16.35 -9.14 7.65
C GLU A 95 15.08 -8.98 8.50
N SER A 96 14.54 -7.76 8.58
CA SER A 96 13.35 -7.47 9.36
C SER A 96 12.58 -6.24 8.87
N ARG A 97 11.30 -6.14 9.22
CA ARG A 97 10.46 -4.94 9.03
C ARG A 97 11.03 -3.74 9.78
N THR A 98 11.70 -3.97 10.91
CA THR A 98 12.37 -2.90 11.64
C THR A 98 13.51 -2.28 10.83
N ASP A 99 14.23 -3.07 10.04
CA ASP A 99 15.29 -2.55 9.18
C ASP A 99 14.75 -1.75 8.02
N ALA A 100 13.61 -2.17 7.45
CA ALA A 100 12.89 -1.38 6.46
C ALA A 100 12.49 0.00 7.00
N PHE A 101 11.86 0.03 8.19
CA PHE A 101 11.46 1.29 8.82
C PHE A 101 12.67 2.19 9.08
N ARG A 102 13.83 1.62 9.45
CA ARG A 102 15.07 2.39 9.60
C ARG A 102 15.55 2.99 8.28
N VAL A 103 15.37 2.30 7.15
CA VAL A 103 15.69 2.85 5.82
C VAL A 103 14.82 4.08 5.56
N GLU A 104 13.51 3.94 5.70
CA GLU A 104 12.53 5.02 5.50
C GLU A 104 12.83 6.24 6.39
N ASP A 105 13.04 6.01 7.68
CA ASP A 105 13.27 7.08 8.66
C ASP A 105 14.60 7.81 8.40
N ARG A 106 15.61 7.11 7.90
CA ARG A 106 16.91 7.71 7.58
C ARG A 106 16.85 8.52 6.28
N VAL A 107 16.11 8.04 5.28
CA VAL A 107 15.85 8.81 4.05
C VAL A 107 15.05 10.07 4.42
N HIS A 108 13.98 9.93 5.19
CA HIS A 108 13.19 11.07 5.66
C HIS A 108 14.06 12.11 6.35
N ARG A 109 14.85 11.69 7.34
CA ARG A 109 15.73 12.59 8.10
C ARG A 109 16.76 13.30 7.23
N LEU A 110 17.30 12.61 6.22
CA LEU A 110 18.24 13.21 5.28
C LEU A 110 17.55 14.31 4.47
N LEU A 111 16.39 14.02 3.90
CA LEU A 111 15.68 14.93 3.00
C LEU A 111 15.04 16.09 3.76
N SER A 112 14.40 15.86 4.90
CA SER A 112 13.75 16.91 5.69
C SER A 112 14.73 17.92 6.30
N SER A 113 16.01 17.56 6.40
CA SER A 113 17.07 18.49 6.79
C SER A 113 17.49 19.47 5.69
N ARG A 114 16.96 19.30 4.46
CA ARG A 114 17.36 20.05 3.27
C ARG A 114 16.20 20.90 2.76
N PRO A 115 16.42 22.19 2.47
CA PRO A 115 15.38 23.05 1.89
C PRO A 115 14.88 22.50 0.55
N GLY A 116 13.57 22.54 0.33
CA GLY A 116 12.93 22.16 -0.92
C GLY A 116 12.39 20.74 -0.96
N TRP A 117 12.79 19.84 -0.06
CA TRP A 117 12.21 18.50 0.01
C TRP A 117 10.96 18.46 0.90
N GLU A 118 9.90 17.88 0.37
CA GLU A 118 8.62 17.67 1.08
C GLU A 118 8.25 16.19 1.05
N PHE A 119 7.74 15.67 2.17
CA PHE A 119 7.20 14.32 2.24
C PHE A 119 5.73 14.31 1.85
N VAL A 120 5.37 13.43 0.91
CA VAL A 120 4.01 13.27 0.40
C VAL A 120 3.47 11.91 0.85
N PRO A 121 2.39 11.87 1.66
CA PRO A 121 1.86 10.64 2.22
C PRO A 121 0.95 9.84 1.26
N TRP A 122 0.64 10.37 0.07
CA TRP A 122 -0.37 9.82 -0.85
C TRP A 122 0.20 8.75 -1.80
N ALA A 123 0.78 7.70 -1.24
CA ALA A 123 1.11 6.51 -2.02
C ALA A 123 -0.14 5.60 -2.13
N ALA A 124 -0.18 4.69 -3.10
CA ALA A 124 -1.31 3.76 -3.26
C ALA A 124 -1.47 2.88 -2.01
N ASP A 125 -2.58 2.14 -1.90
CA ASP A 125 -2.81 1.26 -0.74
C ASP A 125 -1.62 0.31 -0.51
N GLY A 126 -1.11 0.31 0.72
CA GLY A 126 0.05 -0.47 1.11
C GLY A 126 1.41 0.09 0.68
N GLU A 127 1.49 1.24 0.01
CA GLU A 127 2.77 1.85 -0.34
C GLU A 127 3.32 2.77 0.75
N SER A 128 4.64 2.94 0.74
CA SER A 128 5.31 3.95 1.56
C SER A 128 5.21 5.30 0.84
N GLY A 129 4.88 6.36 1.57
CA GLY A 129 4.94 7.73 1.04
C GLY A 129 6.30 8.06 0.41
N TYR A 130 6.34 9.13 -0.38
CA TYR A 130 7.51 9.53 -1.17
C TYR A 130 7.92 10.97 -0.84
N TRP A 131 9.02 11.44 -1.43
CA TRP A 131 9.48 12.83 -1.29
C TRP A 131 9.53 13.54 -2.62
N GLU A 132 9.16 14.81 -2.65
CA GLU A 132 9.26 15.68 -3.82
C GLU A 132 10.19 16.86 -3.55
N PHE A 133 10.94 17.29 -4.57
CA PHE A 133 11.78 18.49 -4.51
C PHE A 133 11.11 19.68 -5.22
N MET A 134 10.83 20.75 -4.48
CA MET A 134 10.10 21.96 -4.88
C MET A 134 11.00 23.08 -5.48
N PRO A 135 10.47 23.96 -6.37
CA PRO A 135 9.04 24.14 -6.66
C PRO A 135 8.58 23.42 -7.92
N SER A 136 7.45 22.72 -7.81
CA SER A 136 6.64 22.23 -8.93
C SER A 136 5.82 23.35 -9.63
N GLU A 137 5.97 24.61 -9.22
CA GLU A 137 5.44 25.77 -9.95
C GLU A 137 6.43 26.20 -11.04
N GLY A 138 6.07 25.92 -12.30
CA GLY A 138 6.79 26.22 -13.54
C GLY A 138 7.81 27.37 -13.46
N GLY A 139 9.04 27.02 -13.07
CA GLY A 139 10.21 27.85 -13.28
C GLY A 139 10.54 27.97 -14.77
N ARG A 140 11.52 28.81 -15.13
CA ARG A 140 11.94 29.12 -16.52
C ARG A 140 12.19 27.90 -17.42
N ALA A 141 12.41 26.70 -16.89
CA ALA A 141 12.60 25.45 -17.62
C ALA A 141 11.31 24.66 -17.94
N GLY A 142 10.18 25.05 -17.34
CA GLY A 142 8.83 24.55 -17.63
C GLY A 142 8.43 23.21 -17.01
N TYR A 143 9.29 22.52 -16.25
CA TYR A 143 8.95 21.20 -15.67
C TYR A 143 7.70 21.28 -14.79
N ARG A 144 6.79 20.30 -14.94
CA ARG A 144 5.51 20.27 -14.21
C ARG A 144 5.46 19.20 -13.11
N ILE A 145 6.28 18.16 -13.22
CA ILE A 145 6.37 17.07 -12.25
C ILE A 145 7.75 17.17 -11.57
N PRO A 146 7.82 17.28 -10.23
CA PRO A 146 9.08 17.50 -9.49
C PRO A 146 9.98 16.26 -9.51
N THR A 147 11.23 16.44 -9.06
CA THR A 147 12.10 15.29 -8.76
C THR A 147 11.52 14.54 -7.56
N THR A 148 11.33 13.23 -7.70
CA THR A 148 10.72 12.35 -6.69
C THR A 148 11.72 11.34 -6.16
N VAL A 149 11.78 11.16 -4.85
CA VAL A 149 12.48 10.03 -4.19
C VAL A 149 11.42 9.08 -3.66
N LEU A 150 11.53 7.80 -3.99
CA LEU A 150 10.63 6.75 -3.47
C LEU A 150 11.43 5.54 -3.01
N HIS A 151 10.78 4.73 -2.19
CA HIS A 151 11.28 3.40 -1.88
C HIS A 151 10.84 2.40 -2.94
N THR A 152 11.69 1.43 -3.20
CA THR A 152 11.50 0.41 -4.23
C THR A 152 12.08 -0.90 -3.75
N ASP A 153 11.61 -2.01 -4.30
CA ASP A 153 12.16 -3.34 -4.05
C ASP A 153 12.89 -3.92 -5.28
N ARG A 154 13.05 -3.13 -6.35
CA ARG A 154 13.71 -3.57 -7.60
C ARG A 154 15.22 -3.86 -7.46
N HIS A 155 15.85 -3.33 -6.41
CA HIS A 155 17.28 -3.43 -6.16
C HIS A 155 17.61 -3.23 -4.68
N GLN A 156 18.75 -3.75 -4.23
CA GLN A 156 19.18 -3.72 -2.83
C GLN A 156 19.52 -2.32 -2.26
N GLY A 157 19.56 -1.30 -3.13
CA GLY A 157 19.66 0.09 -2.69
C GLY A 157 18.36 0.67 -2.14
N TRP A 158 17.22 0.01 -2.39
CA TRP A 158 15.88 0.34 -1.91
C TRP A 158 15.33 1.75 -2.22
N ILE A 159 16.08 2.57 -2.93
CA ILE A 159 15.75 3.97 -3.23
C ILE A 159 15.83 4.20 -4.74
N ASP A 160 14.72 4.66 -5.31
CA ASP A 160 14.69 5.19 -6.67
C ASP A 160 14.57 6.72 -6.63
N VAL A 161 15.16 7.35 -7.63
CA VAL A 161 14.93 8.78 -7.92
C VAL A 161 14.33 8.91 -9.32
N LEU A 162 13.18 9.56 -9.42
CA LEU A 162 12.65 10.05 -10.69
C LEU A 162 13.04 11.51 -10.85
N PRO A 163 13.83 11.85 -11.88
CA PRO A 163 14.09 13.24 -12.23
C PRO A 163 12.81 14.01 -12.55
N ALA A 164 12.85 15.32 -12.32
CA ALA A 164 11.81 16.23 -12.78
C ALA A 164 11.54 16.08 -14.28
N HIS A 165 10.26 16.12 -14.66
CA HIS A 165 9.83 15.86 -16.04
C HIS A 165 8.52 16.58 -16.40
N HIS A 166 8.18 16.54 -17.70
CA HIS A 166 7.01 17.24 -18.27
C HIS A 166 5.85 16.33 -18.65
N SER A 167 6.12 15.04 -18.89
CA SER A 167 5.14 14.12 -19.48
C SER A 167 5.32 12.69 -18.95
N SER A 168 5.79 11.75 -19.78
CA SER A 168 6.03 10.38 -19.35
C SER A 168 7.14 10.36 -18.28
N ALA A 169 6.91 9.57 -17.23
CA ALA A 169 7.91 9.36 -16.20
C ALA A 169 9.22 8.81 -16.83
N PRO A 170 10.38 9.42 -16.53
CA PRO A 170 11.66 8.89 -16.96
C PRO A 170 11.94 7.54 -16.29
N GLN A 171 12.92 6.81 -16.83
CA GLN A 171 13.42 5.61 -16.16
C GLN A 171 13.93 5.97 -14.75
N PRO A 172 13.45 5.30 -13.68
CA PRO A 172 13.89 5.65 -12.34
C PRO A 172 15.36 5.30 -12.16
N ILE A 173 16.09 6.21 -11.54
CA ILE A 173 17.52 6.09 -11.27
C ILE A 173 17.69 5.30 -9.98
N ALA A 174 18.29 4.12 -10.10
CA ALA A 174 18.64 3.28 -8.97
C ALA A 174 19.71 3.97 -8.10
N VAL A 175 19.45 4.10 -6.80
CA VAL A 175 20.38 4.70 -5.85
C VAL A 175 20.94 3.64 -4.91
N ALA A 176 22.26 3.63 -4.73
CA ALA A 176 22.98 2.70 -3.84
C ALA A 176 22.78 3.05 -2.35
N GLY A 177 21.55 2.91 -1.86
CA GLY A 177 21.17 3.17 -0.48
C GLY A 177 21.36 4.63 -0.05
N LEU A 178 21.28 4.85 1.26
CA LEU A 178 21.34 6.19 1.85
C LEU A 178 22.65 6.94 1.53
N ALA A 179 23.78 6.22 1.48
CA ALA A 179 25.08 6.81 1.16
C ALA A 179 25.12 7.29 -0.31
N GLY A 180 24.61 6.48 -1.24
CA GLY A 180 24.47 6.86 -2.64
C GLY A 180 23.55 8.07 -2.82
N LEU A 181 22.42 8.10 -2.08
CA LEU A 181 21.50 9.23 -2.10
C LEU A 181 22.23 10.50 -1.66
N ARG A 182 22.87 10.46 -0.49
CA ARG A 182 23.62 11.60 0.06
C ARG A 182 24.68 12.13 -0.91
N ALA A 183 25.42 11.25 -1.56
CA ALA A 183 26.49 11.64 -2.50
C ALA A 183 25.96 12.36 -3.74
N ARG A 184 24.73 12.05 -4.17
CA ARG A 184 24.13 12.55 -5.41
C ARG A 184 23.03 13.59 -5.22
N LEU A 185 22.68 13.94 -3.97
CA LEU A 185 21.63 14.92 -3.71
C LEU A 185 21.85 16.26 -4.43
N GLY A 186 23.10 16.75 -4.50
CA GLY A 186 23.40 17.98 -5.23
C GLY A 186 23.09 17.89 -6.74
N GLU A 187 23.23 16.70 -7.35
CA GLU A 187 22.86 16.45 -8.75
C GLU A 187 21.33 16.49 -8.91
N PHE A 188 20.61 15.81 -8.02
CA PHE A 188 19.14 15.72 -8.06
C PHE A 188 18.45 17.06 -7.78
N GLU A 189 19.07 17.92 -6.97
CA GLU A 189 18.59 19.27 -6.64
C GLU A 189 18.98 20.33 -7.68
N ALA A 190 19.97 20.04 -8.52
CA ALA A 190 20.43 20.96 -9.56
C ALA A 190 19.55 20.97 -10.82
N VAL A 191 18.65 19.98 -10.97
CA VAL A 191 17.65 19.93 -12.05
C VAL A 191 16.57 20.98 -11.73
N ARG A 192 16.73 22.19 -12.29
CA ARG A 192 15.80 23.32 -12.20
C ARG A 192 15.33 23.74 -13.58
#